data_AF-A0A0J1GSQ0-F1
#
_entry.id   AF-A0A0J1GSQ0-F1
#
_cell.length_a   1.000
_cell.length_b   1.000
_cell.length_c   1.000
_cell.angle_alpha   90.00
_cell.angle_beta   90.00
_cell.angle_gamma   90.00
#
_symmetry.space_group_name_H-M   'P 1'
#
loop_
_entity.id
_entity.type
_entity.pdbx_description
1 polymer ?
#
loop_
_entity_poly.entity_id
_entity_poly.type
_entity_poly.pdbx_seq_one_letter_code
_entity_poly.pdbx_strand_id
1 'polypeptide(L)'
;MTQTLWESAVSLRQKWELENKPERSFLKGIEYTFTQKGWPVISHNGQINCHETWLLLSSRIKSVKYTHLSSKNEMRSKYYNSCYYQIDDGKGVAIFYENETIFISNFLTLLQE
;
A
#
# COMPACT_ATOMS: atom_id res chain seq x y z
N MET A 1 -6.81 7.37 -9.27
CA MET A 1 -6.71 6.68 -7.97
C MET A 1 -5.29 6.23 -7.68
N THR A 2 -4.71 5.35 -8.50
CA THR A 2 -3.31 4.89 -8.33
C THR A 2 -2.30 6.03 -8.26
N GLN A 3 -2.46 7.06 -9.10
CA GLN A 3 -1.65 8.29 -9.03
C GLN A 3 -1.69 8.95 -7.64
N THR A 4 -2.88 9.10 -7.05
CA THR A 4 -3.04 9.73 -5.73
C THR A 4 -2.49 8.83 -4.61
N LEU A 5 -2.66 7.51 -4.70
CA LEU A 5 -2.06 6.56 -3.76
C LEU A 5 -0.52 6.61 -3.85
N TRP A 6 0.01 6.73 -5.06
CA TRP A 6 1.44 6.89 -5.33
C TRP A 6 1.98 8.19 -4.74
N GLU A 7 1.30 9.31 -4.96
CA GLU A 7 1.63 10.61 -4.37
C GLU A 7 1.60 10.57 -2.84
N SER A 8 0.64 9.87 -2.23
CA SER A 8 0.63 9.63 -0.78
C SER A 8 1.88 8.88 -0.34
N ALA A 9 2.23 7.76 -1.00
CA ALA A 9 3.42 6.98 -0.66
C ALA A 9 4.72 7.79 -0.81
N VAL A 10 4.84 8.56 -1.90
CA VAL A 10 5.97 9.47 -2.14
C VAL A 10 6.05 10.54 -1.06
N SER A 11 4.92 11.14 -0.67
CA SER A 11 4.90 12.16 0.37
C SER A 11 5.35 11.61 1.72
N LEU A 12 4.99 10.37 2.06
CA LEU A 12 5.46 9.71 3.29
C LEU A 12 6.95 9.40 3.25
N ARG A 13 7.47 8.98 2.09
CA ARG A 13 8.92 8.76 1.89
C ARG A 13 9.73 10.06 1.95
N GLN A 14 9.21 11.15 1.38
CA GLN A 14 9.84 12.47 1.49
C GLN A 14 9.88 12.94 2.94
N LYS A 15 8.79 12.75 3.69
CA LYS A 15 8.74 13.05 5.11
C LYS A 15 9.79 12.25 5.88
N TRP A 16 9.93 10.96 5.59
CA TRP A 16 10.96 10.10 6.18
C TRP A 16 12.39 10.63 5.96
N GLU A 17 12.72 11.07 4.74
CA GLU A 17 14.02 11.70 4.47
C GLU A 17 14.21 12.99 5.28
N LEU A 18 13.17 13.84 5.37
CA LEU A 18 13.22 15.11 6.09
C LEU A 18 13.32 14.95 7.61
N GLU A 19 12.80 13.86 8.16
CA GLU A 19 12.77 13.58 9.60
C GLU A 19 13.97 12.72 10.06
N ASN A 20 15.05 12.67 9.27
CA ASN A 20 16.25 11.87 9.56
C ASN A 20 15.98 10.36 9.66
N LYS A 21 15.10 9.85 8.80
CA LYS A 21 14.90 8.42 8.55
C LYS A 21 14.49 7.62 9.81
N PRO A 22 13.42 8.01 10.50
CA PRO A 22 12.97 7.28 11.68
C PRO A 22 12.56 5.85 11.34
N GLU A 23 12.66 4.93 12.30
CA GLU A 23 12.21 3.54 12.12
C GLU A 23 10.68 3.44 12.02
N ARG A 24 9.96 4.36 12.67
CA ARG A 24 8.49 4.39 12.79
C ARG A 24 7.97 5.81 12.63
N SER A 25 6.73 5.92 12.16
CA SER A 25 5.99 7.18 12.08
C SER A 25 4.51 6.93 12.31
N PHE A 26 3.76 8.01 12.45
CA PHE A 26 2.33 7.98 12.74
C PHE A 26 1.57 8.95 11.86
N LEU A 27 0.43 8.51 11.33
CA LEU A 27 -0.49 9.36 10.59
C LEU A 27 -1.94 8.97 10.90
N LYS A 28 -2.72 9.93 11.43
CA LYS A 28 -4.18 9.78 11.65
C LYS A 28 -4.59 8.51 12.41
N GLY A 29 -3.88 8.13 13.48
CA GLY A 29 -4.21 6.92 14.22
C GLY A 29 -3.44 5.67 13.79
N ILE A 30 -2.72 5.73 12.67
CA ILE A 30 -2.06 4.58 12.06
C ILE A 30 -0.54 4.70 12.29
N GLU A 31 0.02 3.76 13.06
CA GLU A 31 1.47 3.57 13.15
C GLU A 31 1.95 2.78 11.93
N TYR A 32 3.09 3.19 11.35
CA TYR A 32 3.71 2.50 10.23
C TYR A 32 5.24 2.57 10.33
N THR A 33 5.91 1.59 9.75
CA THR A 33 7.36 1.52 9.60
C THR A 33 7.77 1.87 8.17
N PHE A 34 9.06 1.75 7.88
CA PHE A 34 9.59 1.98 6.54
C PHE A 34 10.41 0.77 6.07
N THR A 35 10.40 0.53 4.76
CA THR A 35 11.37 -0.34 4.10
C THR A 35 12.77 0.27 4.20
N GLN A 36 13.81 -0.49 3.84
CA GLN A 36 15.18 0.03 3.82
C GLN A 36 15.37 1.23 2.87
N LYS A 37 14.47 1.38 1.89
CA LYS A 37 14.47 2.51 0.93
C LYS A 37 13.50 3.64 1.31
N GLY A 38 12.93 3.58 2.52
CA GLY A 38 12.07 4.63 3.06
C GLY A 38 10.62 4.58 2.60
N TRP A 39 10.15 3.45 2.05
CA TRP A 39 8.75 3.33 1.66
C TRP A 39 7.90 2.92 2.85
N PRO A 40 6.74 3.55 3.07
CA PRO A 40 5.89 3.22 4.22
C PRO A 40 5.43 1.77 4.12
N VAL A 41 5.42 1.05 5.23
CA VAL A 41 4.93 -0.33 5.31
C VAL A 41 4.24 -0.55 6.65
N ILE A 42 3.15 -1.31 6.63
CA ILE A 42 2.45 -1.73 7.85
C ILE A 42 2.41 -3.24 7.81
N SER A 43 3.04 -3.90 8.78
CA SER A 43 3.16 -5.34 8.80
C SER A 43 2.78 -5.93 10.15
N HIS A 44 1.93 -6.95 10.15
CA HIS A 44 1.61 -7.78 11.30
C HIS A 44 2.07 -9.21 11.03
N ASN A 45 2.82 -9.81 11.98
CA ASN A 45 3.35 -11.17 11.85
C ASN A 45 4.15 -11.42 10.56
N GLY A 46 4.93 -10.41 10.11
CA GLY A 46 5.76 -10.52 8.91
C GLY A 46 4.99 -10.43 7.58
N GLN A 47 3.70 -10.09 7.60
CA GLN A 47 2.89 -9.83 6.42
C GLN A 47 2.32 -8.42 6.45
N ILE A 48 2.23 -7.79 5.29
CA ILE A 48 1.58 -6.49 5.11
C ILE A 48 0.12 -6.57 5.54
N ASN A 49 -0.26 -5.66 6.45
CA ASN A 49 -1.65 -5.40 6.75
C ASN A 49 -2.26 -4.57 5.62
N CYS A 50 -2.92 -5.26 4.68
CA CYS A 50 -3.51 -4.61 3.52
C CYS A 50 -4.61 -3.60 3.88
N HIS A 51 -5.39 -3.86 4.93
CA HIS A 51 -6.44 -2.92 5.35
C HIS A 51 -5.84 -1.59 5.81
N GLU A 52 -4.85 -1.63 6.70
CA GLU A 52 -4.21 -0.41 7.20
C GLU A 52 -3.36 0.27 6.14
N THR A 53 -2.70 -0.49 5.26
CA THR A 53 -1.99 0.05 4.08
C THR A 53 -2.94 0.87 3.21
N TRP A 54 -4.15 0.36 2.97
CA TRP A 54 -5.17 1.11 2.24
C TRP A 54 -5.54 2.41 2.95
N LEU A 55 -5.83 2.36 4.25
CA LEU A 55 -6.20 3.54 5.03
C LEU A 55 -5.09 4.61 5.05
N LEU A 56 -3.83 4.18 5.19
CA LEU A 56 -2.67 5.07 5.18
C LEU A 56 -2.55 5.83 3.86
N LEU A 57 -2.57 5.09 2.74
CA LEU A 57 -2.30 5.65 1.40
C LEU A 57 -3.50 6.36 0.79
N SER A 58 -4.72 5.92 1.10
CA SER A 58 -5.96 6.55 0.64
C SER A 58 -6.38 7.77 1.48
N SER A 59 -5.62 8.14 2.51
CA SER A 59 -5.96 9.21 3.46
C SER A 59 -6.21 10.60 2.86
N ARG A 60 -5.80 10.83 1.60
CA ARG A 60 -6.03 12.05 0.81
C ARG A 60 -7.17 11.93 -0.20
N ILE A 61 -7.68 10.72 -0.40
CA ILE A 61 -8.74 10.42 -1.36
C ILE A 61 -10.08 10.52 -0.64
N LYS A 62 -10.89 11.51 -1.01
CA LYS A 62 -12.27 11.59 -0.49
C LYS A 62 -13.07 10.40 -1.01
N SER A 63 -13.76 9.71 -0.10
CA SER A 63 -14.84 8.74 -0.36
C SER A 63 -14.51 7.49 -1.19
N VAL A 64 -13.25 7.08 -1.33
CA VAL A 64 -12.95 5.81 -2.01
C VAL A 64 -12.91 4.67 -1.01
N LYS A 65 -13.79 3.69 -1.24
CA LYS A 65 -13.82 2.39 -0.58
C LYS A 65 -13.50 1.31 -1.60
N TYR A 66 -13.00 0.17 -1.13
CA TYR A 66 -12.93 -1.05 -1.91
C TYR A 66 -14.16 -1.92 -1.59
N THR A 67 -14.64 -2.69 -2.56
CA THR A 67 -15.71 -3.68 -2.40
C THR A 67 -15.17 -5.02 -1.90
N HIS A 68 -13.96 -5.39 -2.33
CA HIS A 68 -13.30 -6.62 -1.93
C HIS A 68 -11.81 -6.38 -1.68
N LEU A 69 -11.26 -7.07 -0.68
CA LEU A 69 -9.85 -7.07 -0.33
C LEU A 69 -9.34 -8.52 -0.35
N SER A 70 -8.24 -8.76 -1.08
CA SER A 70 -7.48 -10.00 -0.95
C SER A 70 -5.99 -9.72 -0.77
N SER A 71 -5.32 -10.64 -0.06
CA SER A 71 -3.88 -10.67 0.13
C SER A 71 -3.32 -11.93 -0.53
N LYS A 72 -2.25 -11.79 -1.31
CA LYS A 72 -1.59 -12.91 -1.98
C LYS A 72 -0.10 -12.87 -1.72
N ASN A 73 0.49 -14.01 -1.35
CA ASN A 73 1.93 -14.19 -1.35
C ASN A 73 2.39 -14.43 -2.79
N GLU A 74 2.75 -13.38 -3.52
CA GLU A 74 3.29 -13.50 -4.87
C GLU A 74 4.81 -13.54 -4.85
N MET A 75 5.41 -14.20 -5.85
CA MET A 75 6.87 -14.29 -6.02
C MET A 75 7.59 -12.93 -6.16
N ARG A 76 6.85 -11.83 -6.31
CA ARG A 76 7.38 -10.47 -6.48
C ARG A 76 8.19 -9.99 -5.27
N SER A 77 7.96 -10.54 -4.09
CA SER A 77 8.79 -10.30 -2.90
C SER A 77 8.87 -11.51 -1.99
N LYS A 78 10.07 -11.79 -1.49
CA LYS A 78 10.32 -12.81 -0.45
C LYS A 78 9.78 -12.38 0.92
N TYR A 79 9.63 -11.08 1.14
CA TYR A 79 9.35 -10.48 2.46
C TYR A 79 7.95 -9.89 2.58
N TYR A 80 7.26 -9.64 1.46
CA TYR A 80 6.02 -8.90 1.42
C TYR A 80 4.99 -9.62 0.55
N ASN A 81 3.79 -9.82 1.09
CA ASN A 81 2.60 -10.13 0.30
C ASN A 81 2.19 -8.93 -0.57
N SER A 82 1.38 -9.22 -1.58
CA SER A 82 0.73 -8.24 -2.43
C SER A 82 -0.73 -8.07 -1.99
N CYS A 83 -1.18 -6.82 -1.95
CA CYS A 83 -2.54 -6.45 -1.58
C CYS A 83 -3.34 -6.08 -2.83
N TYR A 84 -4.53 -6.67 -2.98
CA TYR A 84 -5.41 -6.48 -4.12
C TYR A 84 -6.75 -5.93 -3.64
N TYR A 85 -7.09 -4.72 -4.08
CA TYR A 85 -8.30 -4.00 -3.73
C TYR A 85 -9.20 -3.90 -4.97
N GLN A 86 -10.37 -4.53 -4.94
CA GLN A 86 -11.39 -4.31 -5.96
C GLN A 86 -12.14 -3.04 -5.62
N ILE A 87 -12.19 -2.10 -6.55
CA ILE A 87 -12.85 -0.80 -6.35
C ILE A 87 -14.27 -0.83 -6.92
N ASP A 88 -14.41 -1.46 -8.07
CA ASP A 88 -15.65 -1.58 -8.83
C ASP A 88 -15.60 -2.89 -9.66
N ASP A 89 -16.69 -3.24 -10.30
CA ASP A 89 -16.76 -4.42 -11.17
C ASP A 89 -15.69 -4.35 -12.27
N GLY A 90 -14.81 -5.35 -12.25
CA GLY A 90 -13.69 -5.48 -13.16
C GLY A 90 -12.56 -4.47 -13.00
N LYS A 91 -12.56 -3.60 -11.97
CA LYS A 91 -11.48 -2.62 -11.73
C LYS A 91 -10.90 -2.75 -10.34
N GLY A 92 -9.59 -2.88 -10.25
CA GLY A 92 -8.89 -2.96 -8.98
C GLY A 92 -7.54 -2.26 -8.96
N VAL A 93 -7.01 -2.13 -7.75
CA VAL A 93 -5.68 -1.61 -7.45
C VAL A 93 -4.88 -2.69 -6.75
N ALA A 94 -3.67 -2.97 -7.23
CA ALA A 94 -2.71 -3.79 -6.54
C ALA A 94 -1.63 -2.92 -5.91
N ILE A 95 -1.24 -3.25 -4.68
CA ILE A 95 -0.10 -2.67 -3.97
C ILE A 95 0.84 -3.82 -3.61
N PHE A 96 2.08 -3.70 -4.03
CA PHE A 96 3.12 -4.69 -3.73
C PHE A 96 4.45 -4.01 -3.58
N TYR A 97 5.43 -4.75 -3.06
CA TYR A 97 6.78 -4.27 -2.89
C TYR A 97 7.71 -5.15 -3.70
N GLU A 98 8.66 -4.54 -4.38
CA GLU A 98 9.73 -5.24 -5.08
C GLU A 98 11.04 -4.49 -4.83
N ASN A 99 12.08 -5.21 -4.40
CA ASN A 99 13.37 -4.63 -4.04
C ASN A 99 13.24 -3.40 -3.11
N GLU A 100 12.54 -3.60 -1.98
CA GLU A 100 12.26 -2.57 -0.96
C GLU A 100 11.48 -1.34 -1.46
N THR A 101 10.93 -1.37 -2.68
CA THR A 101 10.21 -0.26 -3.33
C THR A 101 8.73 -0.58 -3.47
N ILE A 102 7.86 0.38 -3.15
CA ILE A 102 6.41 0.21 -3.32
C ILE A 102 6.03 0.37 -4.80
N PHE A 103 5.10 -0.45 -5.26
CA PHE A 103 4.49 -0.39 -6.58
C PHE A 103 2.98 -0.38 -6.41
N ILE A 104 2.33 0.48 -7.20
CA ILE A 104 0.88 0.66 -7.16
C ILE A 104 0.39 0.60 -8.60
N SER A 105 -0.37 -0.43 -8.93
CA SER A 105 -0.85 -0.67 -10.30
C SER A 105 -2.36 -0.85 -10.34
N ASN A 106 -2.97 -0.45 -11.46
CA ASN A 106 -4.33 -0.88 -11.76
C ASN A 106 -4.31 -2.31 -12.29
N PHE A 107 -5.34 -3.09 -12.02
CA PHE A 107 -5.61 -4.34 -12.71
C PHE A 107 -7.08 -4.41 -13.10
N LEU A 108 -7.36 -5.21 -14.13
CA LEU A 108 -8.72 -5.59 -14.47
C LEU A 108 -8.97 -6.99 -13.93
N THR A 109 -10.04 -7.17 -13.16
CA THR A 109 -10.55 -8.50 -12.86
C THR A 109 -11.46 -8.90 -14.01
N LEU A 110 -11.15 -10.01 -14.68
CA LEU A 110 -12.17 -10.65 -15.51
C LEU A 110 -13.28 -11.09 -14.55
N LEU A 111 -14.50 -10.62 -14.75
CA LEU A 111 -15.68 -11.32 -14.25
C LEU A 111 -15.57 -12.73 -14.83
N GLN A 112 -15.23 -13.72 -14.00
CA GLN A 112 -15.54 -15.08 -14.36
C GLN A 112 -17.06 -15.18 -14.23
N GLU A 113 -17.73 -15.15 -15.38
CA GLU A 113 -19.14 -15.56 -15.54
C GLU A 113 -19.35 -17.00 -15.03
#